data_AF-A0A2D6MKD1-F1
#
_entry.id   AF-A0A2D6MKD1-F1
#
_cell.length_a   1.000
_cell.length_b   1.000
_cell.length_c   1.000
_cell.angle_alpha   90.00
_cell.angle_beta   90.00
_cell.angle_gamma   90.00
#
_symmetry.space_group_name_H-M   'P 1'
#
loop_
_entity.id
_entity.type
_entity.pdbx_description
1 polymer ?
#
loop_
_entity_poly.entity_id
_entity_poly.type
_entity_poly.pdbx_seq_one_letter_code
_entity_poly.pdbx_strand_id
1 'polypeptide(L)' 'MSIAFLGFTLTFLGKLLIAFTAIMVHHRVVHEHRIDKAVFKSMKREQKFGILGVIFLVTGYLLEFPNMWDAGA' A
#
# COMPACT_ATOMS: atom_id res chain seq x y z
N MET A 1 0.95 -17.98 -16.31
CA MET A 1 0.37 -16.72 -15.78
C MET A 1 1.09 -15.56 -16.46
N SER A 2 0.36 -14.62 -17.07
CA SER A 2 0.97 -13.49 -17.78
C SER A 2 1.62 -12.50 -16.80
N ILE A 3 2.72 -11.87 -17.22
CA ILE A 3 3.45 -10.85 -16.44
C ILE A 3 2.51 -9.68 -16.12
N ALA A 4 1.61 -9.33 -17.04
CA ALA A 4 0.56 -8.35 -16.83
C ALA A 4 -0.38 -8.69 -15.67
N PHE A 5 -0.81 -9.96 -15.54
CA PHE A 5 -1.67 -10.39 -14.43
C PHE A 5 -0.96 -10.30 -13.07
N LEU A 6 0.34 -10.61 -13.04
CA LEU A 6 1.15 -10.45 -11.83
C LEU A 6 1.31 -8.97 -11.47
N GLY A 7 1.64 -8.11 -12.43
CA GLY A 7 1.74 -6.65 -12.23
C GLY A 7 0.45 -6.06 -11.68
N PHE A 8 -0.69 -6.37 -12.31
CA PHE A 8 -2.01 -5.92 -11.87
C PHE A 8 -2.34 -6.37 -10.45
N THR A 9 -2.14 -7.66 -10.13
CA THR A 9 -2.41 -8.21 -8.80
C THR A 9 -1.53 -7.55 -7.72
N LEU A 10 -0.25 -7.33 -8.02
CA LEU A 10 0.70 -6.71 -7.11
C LEU A 10 0.34 -5.24 -6.83
N THR A 11 -0.05 -4.51 -7.86
CA THR A 11 -0.56 -3.13 -7.76
C THR A 11 -1.85 -3.08 -6.94
N PHE A 12 -2.79 -3.99 -7.16
CA PHE A 12 -4.05 -4.06 -6.42
C PHE A 12 -3.81 -4.36 -4.94
N LEU A 13 -2.95 -5.33 -4.62
CA LEU A 13 -2.56 -5.65 -3.24
C LEU A 13 -1.87 -4.47 -2.55
N GLY A 14 -0.99 -3.75 -3.26
CA GLY A 14 -0.35 -2.54 -2.75
C GLY A 14 -1.38 -1.46 -2.36
N LYS A 15 -2.37 -1.21 -3.22
CA LYS A 15 -3.47 -0.26 -2.94
C LYS A 15 -4.29 -0.68 -1.72
N LEU A 16 -4.62 -1.96 -1.59
CA LEU A 16 -5.36 -2.48 -0.44
C LEU A 16 -4.59 -2.29 0.87
N LEU A 17 -3.29 -2.59 0.89
CA LEU A 17 -2.43 -2.38 2.06
C LEU A 17 -2.38 -0.91 2.49
N ILE A 18 -2.23 0.00 1.52
CA ILE A 18 -2.22 1.45 1.79
C ILE A 18 -3.57 1.90 2.35
N ALA A 19 -4.68 1.52 1.71
CA ALA A 19 -6.02 1.89 2.14
C ALA A 19 -6.34 1.36 3.54
N PHE A 20 -6.02 0.09 3.81
CA PHE A 20 -6.21 -0.51 5.12
C PHE A 20 -5.39 0.21 6.21
N THR A 21 -4.12 0.52 5.92
CA THR A 21 -3.26 1.25 6.85
C THR A 21 -3.81 2.66 7.12
N ALA A 22 -4.29 3.36 6.10
CA ALA A 22 -4.88 4.69 6.25
C ALA A 22 -6.15 4.67 7.13
N ILE A 23 -7.03 3.68 6.92
CA ILE A 23 -8.25 3.51 7.72
C ILE A 23 -7.91 3.17 9.16
N MET A 24 -6.97 2.26 9.41
CA MET A 24 -6.55 1.89 10.77
C MET A 24 -6.03 3.10 11.55
N VAL A 25 -5.13 3.88 10.94
CA VAL A 25 -4.59 5.08 11.57
C VAL A 25 -5.69 6.09 11.87
N HIS A 26 -6.60 6.33 10.92
CA HIS A 26 -7.70 7.28 11.12
C HIS A 26 -8.65 6.82 12.23
N HIS A 27 -9.05 5.55 12.23
CA HIS A 27 -9.89 4.97 13.28
C HIS A 27 -9.23 5.07 14.65
N ARG A 28 -7.93 4.78 14.75
CA ARG A 28 -7.19 4.85 16.03
C ARG A 28 -7.07 6.28 16.54
N VAL A 29 -6.76 7.25 15.68
CA VAL A 29 -6.69 8.67 16.05
C VAL A 29 -8.06 9.20 16.54
N VAL A 30 -9.14 8.82 15.86
CA VAL A 30 -10.51 9.19 16.28
C VAL A 30 -10.91 8.51 17.59
N HIS A 31 -10.51 7.26 17.82
CA HIS A 31 -10.92 6.52 19.02
C HIS A 31 -10.15 6.94 20.28
N GLU A 32 -8.84 7.18 20.17
CA GLU A 32 -8.00 7.45 21.35
C GLU A 32 -8.04 8.93 21.78
N HIS A 33 -8.39 9.88 20.91
CA HIS A 33 -8.48 11.34 21.14
C HIS A 33 -7.23 12.05 21.74
N ARG A 34 -6.28 11.30 22.31
CA ARG A 34 -4.99 11.73 22.83
C ARG A 34 -3.89 10.90 22.19
N ILE A 35 -2.99 11.57 21.48
CA ILE A 35 -1.82 10.93 20.88
C ILE A 35 -0.72 10.84 21.93
N ASP A 36 -0.78 9.78 22.75
CA ASP A 36 0.28 9.48 23.73
C ASP A 36 1.48 8.75 23.09
N LYS A 37 2.59 8.66 23.82
CA LYS A 37 3.83 7.98 23.37
C LYS A 37 3.60 6.52 22.95
N ALA A 38 2.66 5.82 23.61
CA ALA A 38 2.29 4.45 23.25
C ALA A 38 1.58 4.39 21.88
N VAL A 39 0.66 5.33 21.62
CA VAL A 39 -0.04 5.46 20.33
C VAL A 39 0.96 5.79 19.22
N PHE A 40 1.88 6.71 19.46
CA PHE A 40 2.94 7.06 18.50
C PHE A 40 3.82 5.87 18.11
N LYS A 41 4.17 5.00 19.08
CA LYS A 41 4.96 3.79 18.82
C LYS A 41 4.19 2.78 17.97
N SER A 42 2.88 2.63 18.22
CA SER A 42 2.01 1.77 17.42
C SER A 42 1.79 2.33 16.02
N MET A 43 1.55 3.64 15.88
CA MET A 43 1.41 4.31 14.58
C MET A 43 2.67 4.18 13.73
N LYS A 44 3.88 4.25 14.31
CA LYS A 44 5.12 3.99 13.56
C LYS A 44 5.18 2.58 12.97
N ARG A 45 4.62 1.59 13.66
CA ARG A 45 4.55 0.21 13.15
C ARG A 45 3.54 0.11 12.01
N GLU A 46 2.37 0.73 12.17
CA GLU A 46 1.35 0.80 11.13
C GLU A 46 1.88 1.53 9.88
N GLN A 47 2.61 2.63 10.05
CA GLN A 47 3.24 3.36 8.96
C GLN A 47 4.23 2.51 8.16
N LYS A 48 4.94 1.56 8.80
CA LYS A 48 5.79 0.60 8.08
C LYS A 48 4.99 -0.31 7.16
N PHE A 49 3.80 -0.73 7.55
CA PHE A 49 2.89 -1.50 6.68
C PHE A 49 2.41 -0.65 5.49
N GLY A 50 2.12 0.63 5.73
CA GLY A 50 1.79 1.58 4.66
C GLY A 50 2.94 1.74 3.66
N ILE A 51 4.17 1.91 4.14
CA ILE A 51 5.38 1.99 3.28
C ILE A 51 5.58 0.70 2.48
N LEU A 52 5.39 -0.46 3.11
CA LEU A 52 5.39 -1.76 2.42
C LEU A 52 4.35 -1.80 1.29
N GLY A 53 3.12 -1.35 1.55
CA GLY A 53 2.08 -1.24 0.53
C GLY A 53 2.47 -0.34 -0.65
N VAL A 54 3.13 0.79 -0.37
CA VAL A 54 3.68 1.68 -1.41
C VAL A 54 4.75 0.98 -2.25
N ILE A 55 5.66 0.22 -1.62
CA ILE A 55 6.68 -0.54 -2.34
C ILE A 55 6.03 -1.58 -3.26
N PHE A 56 5.03 -2.32 -2.77
CA PHE A 56 4.28 -3.28 -3.60
C PHE A 56 3.59 -2.59 -4.78
N LEU A 57 2.98 -1.42 -4.55
CA LEU A 57 2.32 -0.63 -5.58
C LEU A 57 3.29 -0.16 -6.66
N VAL A 58 4.45 0.39 -6.27
CA VAL A 58 5.47 0.87 -7.21
C VAL A 58 6.05 -0.30 -8.01
N THR A 59 6.37 -1.41 -7.36
CA THR A 59 6.91 -2.59 -8.04
C THR A 59 5.90 -3.19 -9.02
N GLY A 60 4.62 -3.25 -8.64
CA GLY A 60 3.54 -3.73 -9.52
C GLY A 60 3.36 -2.84 -10.74
N TYR A 61 3.35 -1.52 -10.54
CA TYR A 61 3.26 -0.54 -11.63
C TYR A 61 4.43 -0.65 -12.61
N LEU A 62 5.65 -0.80 -12.11
CA LEU A 62 6.84 -0.98 -12.95
C LEU A 62 6.83 -2.30 -13.74
N LEU A 63 6.18 -3.35 -13.24
CA LEU A 63 5.98 -4.60 -13.99
C LEU A 63 4.87 -4.49 -15.05
N GLU A 64 3.87 -3.65 -14.82
CA GLU A 64 2.75 -3.45 -15.75
C GLU A 64 3.13 -2.51 -16.90
N PHE A 65 3.99 -1.51 -16.64
CA PHE A 65 4.39 -0.48 -17.60
C PHE A 65 4.96 -1.03 -18.93
N PRO A 66 5.87 -2.03 -18.95
CA PRO A 66 6.38 -2.61 -20.20
C PRO A 66 5.30 -3.36 -20.98
N ASN A 67 4.39 -4.05 -20.30
CA ASN A 67 3.31 -4.79 -20.96
C ASN A 67 2.30 -3.84 -21.64
N MET A 68 2.05 -2.66 -21.06
CA MET A 68 1.23 -1.63 -21.69
C MET A 68 1.92 -1.02 -22.92
N TRP A 69 3.25 -0.90 -22.90
CA TRP A 69 4.03 -0.40 -24.02
C TRP A 69 4.03 -1.38 -25.21
N ASP A 70 4.17 -2.68 -24.95
CA ASP A 70 4.19 -3.73 -25.99
C ASP A 70 2.80 -4.03 -26.57
N ALA A 71 1.71 -3.69 -25.88
CA ALA A 71 0.34 -3.84 -26.37
C ALA A 71 -0.13 -2.65 -27.25
N GLY A 72 0.72 -1.64 -27.44
CA GLY A 72 0.39 -0.38 -28.12
C GLY A 72 1.31 0.02 -29.27
N ALA A 73 2.12 -0.89 -29.82
CA ALA A 73 2.90 -0.70 -31.05
C ALA A 73 2.43 -1.64 -32.17
#